data_AF-A0A9E5FJ27-F1
#
_entry.id   AF-A0A9E5FJ27-F1
#
_cell.length_a   1.000
_cell.length_b   1.000
_cell.length_c   1.000
_cell.angle_alpha   90.00
_cell.angle_beta   90.00
_cell.angle_gamma   90.00
#
_symmetry.space_group_name_H-M   'P 1'
#
loop_
_entity.id
_entity.type
_entity.pdbx_description
1 polymer ?
#
loop_
_entity_poly.entity_id
_entity_poly.type
_entity_poly.pdbx_seq_one_letter_code
_entity_poly.pdbx_strand_id
1 'polypeptide(L)'
;QGKWLAVAVTLTVEVKEHYWEGESASLLCETRFEAAPLGLPQPPWPPRPKPVVGGIETAVVTGPAESEICMDMYGRAKVRFLFDTRETPDSCWVRVAQVWAGNSWGAAFWPRVGHEVVVAFENGDPDRPIITGSVYNSANMPPFELPANAYVAGFKSLTQGGDPSVNYHLILMGDAKGEEAIVIHSENILINQQESQQVAKRPHLDVTINEG
;
A
#
# COMPACT_ATOMS: atom_id res chain seq x y z
N GLN A 1 -49.18 13.09 24.97
CA GLN A 1 -48.34 14.20 24.46
C GLN A 1 -46.94 13.64 24.22
N GLY A 2 -46.44 13.70 23.00
CA GLY A 2 -45.10 13.20 22.65
C GLY A 2 -44.01 14.22 23.01
N LYS A 3 -42.83 13.73 23.42
CA LYS A 3 -41.63 14.56 23.59
C LYS A 3 -40.96 14.74 22.22
N TRP A 4 -40.52 15.96 21.92
CA TRP A 4 -39.88 16.33 20.65
C TRP A 4 -38.51 16.96 20.91
N LEU A 5 -37.57 16.73 19.99
CA LEU A 5 -36.25 17.32 19.99
C LEU A 5 -36.20 18.40 18.91
N ALA A 6 -35.88 19.64 19.26
CA ALA A 6 -35.61 20.68 18.26
C ALA A 6 -34.26 20.39 17.59
N VAL A 7 -34.27 20.17 16.27
CA VAL A 7 -33.07 19.80 15.48
C VAL A 7 -32.46 20.99 14.75
N ALA A 8 -33.27 22.00 14.45
CA ALA A 8 -32.82 23.27 13.92
C ALA A 8 -33.72 24.39 14.43
N VAL A 9 -33.13 25.55 14.72
CA VAL A 9 -33.86 26.77 15.08
C VAL A 9 -33.35 27.91 14.21
N THR A 10 -34.28 28.57 13.53
CA THR A 10 -34.03 29.79 12.76
C THR A 10 -34.80 30.91 13.43
N LEU A 11 -34.07 31.95 13.84
CA LEU A 11 -34.62 33.16 14.45
C LEU A 11 -34.48 34.30 13.46
N THR A 12 -35.61 34.86 13.04
CA THR A 12 -35.66 36.06 12.21
C THR A 12 -36.16 37.21 13.07
N VAL A 13 -35.35 38.26 13.18
CA VAL A 13 -35.71 39.49 13.91
C VAL A 13 -35.74 40.62 12.91
N GLU A 14 -36.90 41.24 12.73
CA GLU A 14 -37.09 42.44 11.92
C GLU A 14 -37.43 43.60 12.86
N VAL A 15 -36.65 44.67 12.79
CA VAL A 15 -36.88 45.90 13.56
C VAL A 15 -37.32 46.98 12.58
N LYS A 16 -38.50 47.55 12.80
CA LYS A 16 -39.00 48.70 12.05
C LYS A 16 -38.91 49.94 12.94
N GLU A 17 -37.97 50.82 12.62
CA GLU A 17 -37.79 52.10 13.30
C GLU A 17 -38.31 53.26 12.43
N HIS A 18 -39.12 54.13 13.02
CA HIS A 18 -39.53 55.41 12.45
C HIS A 18 -38.83 56.52 13.25
N TYR A 19 -37.56 56.84 12.91
CA TYR A 19 -36.71 57.77 13.69
C TYR A 19 -37.30 59.20 13.84
N TRP A 20 -38.27 59.57 13.01
CA TRP A 20 -38.76 60.95 12.85
C TRP A 20 -40.21 61.17 13.31
N GLU A 21 -40.96 60.12 13.67
CA GLU A 21 -42.39 60.22 14.05
C GLU A 21 -42.64 60.19 15.57
N GLY A 22 -41.62 59.98 16.42
CA GLY A 22 -41.83 59.87 17.87
C GLY A 22 -42.63 58.63 18.29
N GLU A 23 -42.94 57.73 17.36
CA GLU A 23 -43.53 56.42 17.63
C GLU A 23 -42.46 55.42 18.10
N SER A 24 -42.84 54.58 19.06
CA SER A 24 -41.98 53.51 19.57
C SER A 24 -41.62 52.52 18.45
N ALA A 25 -40.34 52.17 18.33
CA ALA A 25 -39.88 51.15 17.40
C ALA A 25 -40.67 49.84 17.57
N SER A 26 -41.05 49.20 16.46
CA SER A 26 -41.74 47.91 16.47
C SER A 26 -40.77 46.79 16.11
N LEU A 27 -40.81 45.70 16.88
CA LEU A 27 -39.95 44.54 16.71
C LEU A 27 -40.81 43.32 16.38
N LEU A 28 -40.56 42.72 15.22
CA LEU A 28 -41.14 41.46 14.81
C LEU A 28 -40.10 40.36 15.00
N CYS A 29 -40.43 39.39 15.85
CA CYS A 29 -39.60 38.23 16.09
C CYS A 29 -40.33 36.97 15.60
N GLU A 30 -39.82 36.36 14.54
CA GLU A 30 -40.32 35.10 14.02
C GLU A 30 -39.32 33.99 14.36
N THR A 31 -39.78 32.96 15.08
CA THR A 31 -38.99 31.77 15.37
C THR A 31 -39.58 30.59 14.61
N ARG A 32 -38.78 30.01 13.72
CA ARG A 32 -39.09 28.74 13.06
C ARG A 32 -38.18 27.67 13.65
N PHE A 33 -38.75 26.55 14.07
CA PHE A 33 -37.97 25.39 14.50
C PHE A 33 -38.41 24.14 13.75
N GLU A 34 -37.44 23.27 13.49
CA GLU A 34 -37.66 21.91 13.00
C GLU A 34 -37.53 20.97 14.20
N ALA A 35 -38.49 20.06 14.36
CA ALA A 35 -38.51 19.14 15.48
C ALA A 35 -38.64 17.70 15.02
N ALA A 36 -37.91 16.80 15.68
CA ALA A 36 -37.98 15.37 15.43
C ALA A 36 -38.53 14.61 16.66
N PRO A 37 -39.23 13.47 16.48
CA PRO A 37 -39.69 12.67 17.61
C PRO A 37 -38.52 12.18 18.47
N LEU A 38 -38.59 12.37 19.78
CA LEU A 38 -37.51 11.99 20.69
C LEU A 38 -37.22 10.47 20.69
N GLY A 39 -38.22 9.65 20.35
CA GLY A 39 -38.11 8.19 20.32
C GLY A 39 -37.41 7.62 19.08
N LEU A 40 -37.05 8.44 18.10
CA LEU A 40 -36.38 7.99 16.88
C LEU A 40 -34.90 8.39 16.89
N PRO A 41 -33.98 7.48 16.53
CA PRO A 41 -32.57 7.84 16.37
C PRO A 41 -32.42 8.94 15.31
N GLN A 42 -31.71 10.01 15.65
CA GLN A 42 -31.43 11.13 14.75
C GLN A 42 -30.02 10.96 14.17
N PRO A 43 -29.87 10.55 12.89
CA PRO A 43 -28.57 10.57 12.25
C PRO A 43 -28.10 12.03 12.06
N PRO A 44 -26.79 12.28 11.99
CA PRO A 44 -26.28 13.61 11.72
C PRO A 44 -26.83 14.15 10.39
N TRP A 45 -27.44 15.34 10.44
CA TRP A 45 -27.97 16.07 9.29
C TRP A 45 -27.16 17.36 9.05
N PRO A 46 -26.76 17.68 7.81
CA PRO A 46 -26.96 16.88 6.59
C PRO A 46 -26.10 15.60 6.57
N PRO A 47 -26.50 14.57 5.79
CA PRO A 47 -25.71 13.35 5.64
C PRO A 47 -24.34 13.70 5.06
N ARG A 48 -23.27 13.27 5.72
CA ARG A 48 -21.91 13.43 5.19
C ARG A 48 -21.56 12.22 4.33
N PRO A 49 -21.14 12.40 3.07
CA PRO A 49 -20.70 11.28 2.24
C PRO A 49 -19.47 10.62 2.85
N LYS A 50 -19.31 9.31 2.66
CA LYS A 50 -18.09 8.60 3.04
C LYS A 50 -16.90 9.17 2.23
N PRO A 51 -15.75 9.44 2.85
CA PRO A 51 -14.55 9.83 2.11
C PRO A 51 -14.16 8.74 1.10
N VAL A 52 -13.66 9.16 -0.07
CA VAL A 52 -13.23 8.27 -1.15
C VAL A 52 -11.80 8.63 -1.52
N VAL A 53 -10.93 7.62 -1.63
CA VAL A 53 -9.58 7.76 -2.15
C VAL A 53 -9.62 7.67 -3.67
N GLY A 54 -9.18 8.73 -4.36
CA GLY A 54 -9.23 8.82 -5.82
C GLY A 54 -8.14 8.03 -6.56
N GLY A 55 -7.21 7.38 -5.85
CA GLY A 55 -6.05 6.73 -6.46
C GLY A 55 -5.31 5.78 -5.50
N ILE A 56 -4.01 5.66 -5.75
CA ILE A 56 -3.08 4.89 -4.91
C ILE A 56 -2.31 5.85 -3.99
N GLU A 57 -1.85 5.32 -2.87
CA GLU A 57 -0.94 6.00 -1.96
C GLU A 57 0.29 5.13 -1.73
N THR A 58 1.42 5.72 -1.36
CA THR A 58 2.57 4.94 -0.87
C THR A 58 2.63 4.95 0.66
N ALA A 59 3.16 3.86 1.20
CA ALA A 59 3.29 3.66 2.64
C ALA A 59 4.59 2.88 2.93
N VAL A 60 5.11 3.04 4.14
CA VAL A 60 6.28 2.30 4.60
C VAL A 60 5.82 1.15 5.49
N VAL A 61 6.33 -0.05 5.26
CA VAL A 61 6.02 -1.20 6.13
C VAL A 61 6.59 -0.97 7.52
N THR A 62 5.76 -1.16 8.54
CA THR A 62 6.11 -0.95 9.95
C THR A 62 6.07 -2.25 10.74
N GLY A 63 6.79 -2.27 11.86
CA GLY A 63 6.87 -3.41 12.76
C GLY A 63 7.43 -3.01 14.12
N PRO A 64 7.51 -3.96 15.07
CA PRO A 64 8.24 -3.77 16.32
C PRO A 64 9.68 -3.32 16.07
N ALA A 65 10.26 -2.59 17.02
CA ALA A 65 11.66 -2.17 16.96
C ALA A 65 12.59 -3.38 16.73
N GLU A 66 13.64 -3.19 15.93
CA GLU A 66 14.63 -4.22 15.56
C GLU A 66 14.08 -5.43 14.79
N SER A 67 12.81 -5.40 14.38
CA SER A 67 12.21 -6.48 13.59
C SER A 67 12.33 -6.20 12.10
N GLU A 68 12.99 -7.10 11.37
CA GLU A 68 13.06 -7.04 9.91
C GLU A 68 11.72 -7.46 9.24
N ILE A 69 10.91 -8.25 9.94
CA ILE A 69 9.67 -8.83 9.40
C ILE A 69 8.52 -8.62 10.38
N CYS A 70 7.46 -7.95 9.93
CA CYS A 70 6.20 -7.84 10.65
C CYS A 70 5.05 -8.37 9.78
N MET A 71 4.70 -9.65 9.98
CA MET A 71 3.66 -10.32 9.20
C MET A 71 2.81 -11.25 10.05
N ASP A 72 1.59 -11.51 9.58
CA ASP A 72 0.68 -12.50 10.17
C ASP A 72 0.61 -13.81 9.37
N MET A 73 -0.24 -14.74 9.82
CA MET A 73 -0.41 -16.06 9.19
C MET A 73 -0.93 -16.02 7.74
N TYR A 74 -1.42 -14.87 7.26
CA TYR A 74 -1.93 -14.70 5.90
C TYR A 74 -0.97 -13.91 5.01
N GLY A 75 0.23 -13.57 5.51
CA GLY A 75 1.19 -12.73 4.78
C GLY A 75 0.73 -11.28 4.66
N ARG A 76 -0.07 -10.79 5.61
CA ARG A 76 -0.44 -9.36 5.69
C ARG A 76 0.67 -8.59 6.39
N ALA A 77 0.81 -7.32 6.04
CA ALA A 77 1.79 -6.41 6.65
C ALA A 77 1.08 -5.22 7.32
N LYS A 78 1.74 -4.60 8.30
CA LYS A 78 1.36 -3.28 8.82
C LYS A 78 2.13 -2.20 8.08
N VAL A 79 1.50 -1.03 7.90
CA VAL A 79 2.06 0.07 7.13
C VAL A 79 1.83 1.41 7.83
N ARG A 80 2.71 2.37 7.58
CA ARG A 80 2.53 3.78 7.91
C ARG A 80 2.41 4.56 6.62
N PHE A 81 1.26 5.19 6.40
CA PHE A 81 1.08 6.12 5.29
C PHE A 81 1.93 7.38 5.49
N LEU A 82 2.41 7.97 4.40
CA LEU A 82 3.27 9.15 4.48
C LEU A 82 2.57 10.39 5.04
N PHE A 83 1.25 10.47 4.91
CA PHE A 83 0.43 11.52 5.52
C PHE A 83 0.13 11.30 7.01
N ASP A 84 0.48 10.13 7.57
CA ASP A 84 0.22 9.82 8.98
C ASP A 84 1.28 10.45 9.89
N THR A 85 0.90 11.54 10.55
CA THR A 85 1.76 12.36 11.42
C THR A 85 1.78 11.90 12.88
N ARG A 86 1.04 10.84 13.24
CA ARG A 86 1.01 10.32 14.62
C ARG A 86 2.40 9.80 15.03
N GLU A 87 2.75 9.95 16.30
CA GLU A 87 4.03 9.46 16.82
C GLU A 87 4.11 7.92 16.78
N THR A 88 3.02 7.27 17.15
CA THR A 88 2.86 5.80 17.17
C THR A 88 1.78 5.38 16.17
N PRO A 89 2.08 5.43 14.85
CA PRO A 89 1.13 5.01 13.84
C PRO A 89 0.93 3.50 13.93
N ASP A 90 -0.32 3.08 14.07
CA ASP A 90 -0.73 1.69 13.96
C ASP A 90 -1.77 1.59 12.85
N SER A 91 -1.57 0.61 11.95
CA SER A 91 -2.51 0.28 10.89
C SER A 91 -3.19 -1.05 11.17
N CYS A 92 -4.29 -1.31 10.44
CA CYS A 92 -4.78 -2.66 10.30
C CYS A 92 -3.77 -3.53 9.52
N TRP A 93 -4.01 -4.85 9.54
CA TRP A 93 -3.28 -5.79 8.70
C TRP A 93 -3.72 -5.65 7.24
N VAL A 94 -2.79 -5.24 6.38
CA VAL A 94 -3.03 -4.98 4.95
C VAL A 94 -2.59 -6.19 4.13
N ARG A 95 -3.46 -6.67 3.24
CA ARG A 95 -3.13 -7.79 2.33
C ARG A 95 -2.10 -7.36 1.29
N VAL A 96 -1.20 -8.27 0.93
CA VAL A 96 -0.18 -8.07 -0.11
C VAL A 96 -0.58 -8.86 -1.36
N ALA A 97 -0.75 -8.17 -2.48
CA ALA A 97 -0.95 -8.80 -3.77
C ALA A 97 0.33 -9.54 -4.18
N GLN A 98 0.18 -10.79 -4.59
CA GLN A 98 1.26 -11.63 -5.11
C GLN A 98 1.12 -11.77 -6.62
N VAL A 99 2.24 -12.01 -7.31
CA VAL A 99 2.26 -12.25 -8.77
C VAL A 99 1.42 -13.48 -9.13
N TRP A 100 1.40 -14.49 -8.26
CA TRP A 100 0.62 -15.72 -8.44
C TRP A 100 0.25 -16.32 -7.08
N ALA A 101 -1.05 -16.47 -6.78
CA ALA A 101 -1.51 -16.99 -5.49
C ALA A 101 -2.57 -18.10 -5.68
N GLY A 102 -2.19 -19.34 -5.37
CA GLY A 102 -3.05 -20.51 -5.35
C GLY A 102 -3.18 -21.11 -3.95
N ASN A 103 -4.01 -22.15 -3.82
CA ASN A 103 -4.23 -22.82 -2.53
C ASN A 103 -2.99 -23.64 -2.11
N SER A 104 -2.12 -23.02 -1.30
CA SER A 104 -0.81 -23.58 -0.87
C SER A 104 0.24 -23.72 -1.98
N TRP A 105 0.15 -22.91 -3.04
CA TRP A 105 1.15 -22.85 -4.11
C TRP A 105 1.15 -21.47 -4.79
N GLY A 106 2.27 -21.05 -5.40
CA GLY A 106 2.39 -19.75 -6.06
C GLY A 106 3.70 -19.03 -5.75
N ALA A 107 3.72 -17.71 -5.96
CA ALA A 107 4.81 -16.81 -5.61
C ALA A 107 4.57 -16.18 -4.24
N ALA A 108 5.64 -15.96 -3.48
CA ALA A 108 5.60 -15.39 -2.13
C ALA A 108 6.73 -14.38 -1.94
N PHE A 109 6.46 -13.13 -2.29
CA PHE A 109 7.34 -11.99 -2.06
C PHE A 109 6.72 -11.08 -1.02
N TRP A 110 7.32 -11.09 0.17
CA TRP A 110 6.80 -10.33 1.30
C TRP A 110 7.65 -9.09 1.57
N PRO A 111 7.04 -7.91 1.71
CA PRO A 111 7.81 -6.70 2.02
C PRO A 111 8.32 -6.75 3.46
N ARG A 112 9.55 -6.29 3.66
CA ARG A 112 10.20 -6.19 4.97
C ARG A 112 9.93 -4.83 5.60
N VAL A 113 10.14 -4.71 6.90
CA VAL A 113 10.02 -3.43 7.62
C VAL A 113 10.96 -2.41 6.98
N GLY A 114 10.45 -1.21 6.71
CA GLY A 114 11.18 -0.14 6.01
C GLY A 114 11.05 -0.14 4.48
N HIS A 115 10.46 -1.18 3.86
CA HIS A 115 10.16 -1.16 2.43
C HIS A 115 9.00 -0.20 2.13
N GLU A 116 9.12 0.57 1.03
CA GLU A 116 8.03 1.38 0.51
C GLU A 116 7.13 0.54 -0.40
N VAL A 117 5.84 0.57 -0.10
CA VAL A 117 4.79 -0.21 -0.78
C VAL A 117 3.73 0.70 -1.36
N VAL A 118 3.15 0.27 -2.48
CA VAL A 118 2.03 0.94 -3.14
C VAL A 118 0.73 0.33 -2.61
N VAL A 119 -0.14 1.18 -2.05
CA VAL A 119 -1.41 0.80 -1.44
C VAL A 119 -2.56 1.33 -2.29
N ALA A 120 -3.42 0.43 -2.75
CA ALA A 120 -4.69 0.75 -3.37
C ALA A 120 -5.83 0.54 -2.35
N PHE A 121 -7.02 1.08 -2.67
CA PHE A 121 -8.19 1.02 -1.80
C PHE A 121 -9.37 0.39 -2.55
N GLU A 122 -9.96 -0.67 -2.00
CA GLU A 122 -11.07 -1.39 -2.65
C GLU A 122 -12.26 -0.43 -2.88
N ASN A 123 -12.64 -0.20 -4.14
CA ASN A 123 -13.67 0.79 -4.52
C ASN A 123 -13.41 2.22 -3.99
N GLY A 124 -12.14 2.56 -3.73
CA GLY A 124 -11.76 3.84 -3.14
C GLY A 124 -12.11 3.98 -1.65
N ASP A 125 -12.47 2.89 -0.96
CA ASP A 125 -12.79 2.91 0.46
C ASP A 125 -11.51 3.02 1.31
N PRO A 126 -11.28 4.13 2.05
CA PRO A 126 -10.10 4.30 2.90
C PRO A 126 -9.92 3.20 3.95
N ASP A 127 -11.01 2.52 4.35
CA ASP A 127 -10.98 1.46 5.35
C ASP A 127 -10.59 0.09 4.76
N ARG A 128 -10.38 -0.01 3.44
CA ARG A 128 -10.08 -1.26 2.73
C ARG A 128 -8.79 -1.17 1.91
N PRO A 129 -7.63 -1.00 2.56
CA PRO A 129 -6.35 -0.96 1.88
C PRO A 129 -5.92 -2.36 1.39
N ILE A 130 -5.20 -2.38 0.27
CA ILE A 130 -4.49 -3.55 -0.27
C ILE A 130 -3.15 -3.09 -0.85
N ILE A 131 -2.06 -3.76 -0.46
CA ILE A 131 -0.74 -3.53 -1.06
C ILE A 131 -0.72 -4.20 -2.44
N THR A 132 -0.39 -3.43 -3.47
CA THR A 132 -0.39 -3.88 -4.88
C THR A 132 0.99 -4.02 -5.47
N GLY A 133 2.01 -3.46 -4.83
CA GLY A 133 3.40 -3.56 -5.26
C GLY A 133 4.35 -2.84 -4.30
N SER A 134 5.61 -2.77 -4.70
CA SER A 134 6.67 -2.08 -3.98
C SER A 134 7.50 -1.23 -4.95
N VAL A 135 8.07 -0.15 -4.45
CA VAL A 135 8.87 0.79 -5.25
C VAL A 135 10.24 1.01 -4.60
N TYR A 136 11.25 1.23 -5.44
CA TYR A 136 12.57 1.65 -5.01
C TYR A 136 12.59 3.16 -4.75
N ASN A 137 13.42 3.59 -3.82
CA ASN A 137 13.62 4.99 -3.44
C ASN A 137 15.07 5.21 -2.98
N SER A 138 15.40 6.40 -2.47
CA SER A 138 16.77 6.71 -2.03
C SER A 138 17.24 5.89 -0.82
N ALA A 139 16.33 5.38 0.01
CA ALA A 139 16.65 4.49 1.12
C ALA A 139 16.75 3.02 0.68
N ASN A 140 15.95 2.62 -0.30
CA ASN A 140 15.89 1.29 -0.88
C ASN A 140 16.23 1.38 -2.37
N MET A 141 17.51 1.38 -2.71
CA MET A 141 17.97 1.47 -4.11
C MET A 141 17.70 0.18 -4.89
N PRO A 142 17.55 0.26 -6.23
CA PRO A 142 17.50 -0.92 -7.09
C PRO A 142 18.70 -1.86 -6.88
N PRO A 143 18.54 -3.18 -7.06
CA PRO A 143 19.57 -4.18 -6.75
C PRO A 143 20.78 -4.15 -7.69
N PHE A 144 20.67 -3.47 -8.83
CA PHE A 144 21.71 -3.34 -9.85
C PHE A 144 21.96 -1.86 -10.15
N GLU A 145 23.20 -1.51 -10.46
CA GLU A 145 23.56 -0.13 -10.79
C GLU A 145 22.90 0.30 -12.10
N LEU A 146 22.06 1.33 -12.01
CA LEU A 146 21.39 1.94 -13.15
C LEU A 146 21.98 3.32 -13.45
N PRO A 147 22.09 3.72 -14.75
CA PRO A 147 21.57 3.04 -15.94
C PRO A 147 22.51 2.00 -16.56
N ALA A 148 23.70 1.74 -15.99
CA ALA A 148 24.71 0.87 -16.60
C ALA A 148 24.20 -0.55 -16.89
N ASN A 149 23.38 -1.11 -16.00
CA ASN A 149 22.84 -2.47 -16.13
C ASN A 149 21.35 -2.48 -16.55
N ALA A 150 20.95 -1.59 -17.47
CA ALA A 150 19.55 -1.46 -17.89
C ALA A 150 18.96 -2.71 -18.58
N TYR A 151 19.80 -3.60 -19.14
CA TYR A 151 19.41 -4.84 -19.81
C TYR A 151 19.49 -6.07 -18.89
N VAL A 152 19.50 -5.86 -17.58
CA VAL A 152 19.52 -6.93 -16.58
C VAL A 152 18.15 -7.04 -15.93
N ALA A 153 17.61 -8.25 -15.88
CA ALA A 153 16.36 -8.57 -15.20
C ALA A 153 16.55 -9.76 -14.26
N GLY A 154 15.87 -9.80 -13.12
CA GLY A 154 15.99 -10.92 -12.20
C GLY A 154 15.44 -10.69 -10.81
N PHE A 155 15.68 -11.69 -9.95
CA PHE A 155 15.34 -11.67 -8.53
C PHE A 155 16.61 -11.77 -7.71
N LYS A 156 16.83 -10.77 -6.84
CA LYS A 156 17.88 -10.77 -5.83
C LYS A 156 17.24 -10.77 -4.45
N SER A 157 17.53 -11.77 -3.64
CA SER A 157 17.06 -11.82 -2.24
C SER A 157 18.06 -11.15 -1.31
N LEU A 158 17.78 -11.16 0.00
CA LEU A 158 18.70 -10.72 1.04
C LEU A 158 18.61 -11.71 2.20
N THR A 159 19.72 -12.24 2.67
CA THR A 159 19.73 -13.07 3.88
C THR A 159 19.42 -12.23 5.11
N GLN A 160 18.72 -12.82 6.07
CA GLN A 160 18.29 -12.15 7.29
C GLN A 160 19.50 -11.51 8.00
N GLY A 161 19.43 -10.20 8.24
CA GLY A 161 20.53 -9.43 8.84
C GLY A 161 21.84 -9.42 8.05
N GLY A 162 21.83 -9.83 6.78
CA GLY A 162 23.01 -9.88 5.91
C GLY A 162 23.30 -8.54 5.21
N ASP A 163 24.47 -8.46 4.57
CA ASP A 163 24.85 -7.33 3.72
C ASP A 163 24.33 -7.57 2.28
N PRO A 164 23.52 -6.67 1.68
CA PRO A 164 23.02 -6.81 0.31
C PRO A 164 24.10 -6.96 -0.78
N SER A 165 25.35 -6.58 -0.49
CA SER A 165 26.47 -6.73 -1.41
C SER A 165 27.13 -8.12 -1.36
N VAL A 166 26.89 -8.90 -0.31
CA VAL A 166 27.55 -10.20 -0.08
C VAL A 166 26.56 -11.35 0.12
N ASN A 167 25.45 -11.10 0.80
CA ASN A 167 24.54 -12.12 1.34
C ASN A 167 23.20 -12.16 0.59
N TYR A 168 23.14 -12.90 -0.52
CA TYR A 168 21.93 -13.02 -1.32
C TYR A 168 21.85 -14.29 -2.16
N HIS A 169 20.64 -14.69 -2.54
CA HIS A 169 20.39 -15.56 -3.69
C HIS A 169 20.06 -14.70 -4.92
N LEU A 170 20.40 -15.18 -6.11
CA LEU A 170 20.18 -14.47 -7.36
C LEU A 170 19.71 -15.42 -8.46
N ILE A 171 18.68 -15.01 -9.19
CA ILE A 171 18.36 -15.53 -10.53
C ILE A 171 18.31 -14.32 -11.44
N LEU A 172 19.19 -14.27 -12.43
CA LEU A 172 19.40 -13.10 -13.28
C LEU A 172 19.47 -13.52 -14.74
N MET A 173 18.92 -12.67 -15.60
CA MET A 173 18.99 -12.73 -17.07
C MET A 173 19.63 -11.42 -17.55
N GLY A 174 20.74 -11.53 -18.27
CA GLY A 174 21.35 -10.41 -18.99
C GLY A 174 21.02 -10.51 -20.47
N ASP A 175 20.48 -9.44 -21.03
CA ASP A 175 20.06 -9.34 -22.44
C ASP A 175 20.99 -8.43 -23.28
N ALA A 176 22.21 -8.16 -22.77
CA ALA A 176 23.20 -7.41 -23.52
C ALA A 176 23.66 -8.22 -24.75
N LYS A 177 23.59 -7.59 -25.93
CA LYS A 177 23.87 -8.27 -27.21
C LYS A 177 25.28 -8.85 -27.25
N GLY A 178 25.39 -10.16 -27.44
CA GLY A 178 26.66 -10.89 -27.49
C GLY A 178 27.25 -11.24 -26.11
N GLU A 179 26.58 -10.86 -25.03
CA GLU A 179 26.93 -11.15 -23.64
C GLU A 179 25.70 -11.71 -22.88
N GLU A 180 24.76 -12.32 -23.59
CA GLU A 180 23.53 -12.85 -23.00
C GLU A 180 23.84 -13.99 -22.02
N ALA A 181 23.31 -13.90 -20.81
CA ALA A 181 23.62 -14.87 -19.75
C ALA A 181 22.46 -15.09 -18.80
N ILE A 182 22.33 -16.33 -18.31
CA ILE A 182 21.50 -16.65 -17.14
C ILE A 182 22.45 -16.96 -15.98
N VAL A 183 22.33 -16.21 -14.89
CA VAL A 183 23.14 -16.39 -13.68
C VAL A 183 22.24 -16.87 -12.55
N ILE A 184 22.63 -18.00 -11.95
CA ILE A 184 22.00 -18.52 -10.73
C ILE A 184 23.07 -18.56 -9.65
N HIS A 185 22.92 -17.73 -8.63
CA HIS A 185 23.79 -17.71 -7.45
C HIS A 185 23.00 -18.12 -6.22
N SER A 186 23.61 -18.96 -5.40
CA SER A 186 23.08 -19.35 -4.10
C SER A 186 24.11 -19.04 -3.03
N GLU A 187 23.69 -18.34 -1.98
CA GLU A 187 24.58 -17.95 -0.88
C GLU A 187 25.15 -19.14 -0.11
N ASN A 188 24.32 -20.17 0.14
CA ASN A 188 24.74 -21.33 0.93
C ASN A 188 24.73 -22.61 0.09
N ILE A 189 23.56 -23.19 -0.18
CA ILE A 189 23.43 -24.47 -0.89
C ILE A 189 22.45 -24.34 -2.04
N LEU A 190 22.84 -24.80 -3.22
CA LEU A 190 21.95 -25.02 -4.35
C LEU A 190 21.60 -26.52 -4.44
N ILE A 191 20.34 -26.87 -4.24
CA ILE A 191 19.84 -28.25 -4.39
C ILE A 191 19.02 -28.33 -5.67
N ASN A 192 19.54 -29.07 -6.65
CA ASN A 192 18.81 -29.39 -7.89
C ASN A 192 18.35 -30.85 -7.83
N GLN A 193 17.06 -31.07 -7.57
CA GLN A 193 16.44 -32.40 -7.66
C GLN A 193 15.73 -32.53 -9.02
N GLN A 194 16.12 -33.55 -9.78
CA GLN A 194 15.57 -33.83 -11.12
C GLN A 194 14.95 -35.23 -11.13
N GLU A 195 13.64 -35.33 -11.38
CA GLU A 195 12.91 -36.62 -11.45
C GLU A 195 12.79 -37.19 -12.88
N SER A 196 13.14 -36.43 -13.92
CA SER A 196 13.32 -37.00 -15.26
C SER A 196 14.34 -36.21 -16.09
N GLN A 197 15.24 -36.94 -16.77
CA GLN A 197 16.08 -36.41 -17.85
C GLN A 197 15.55 -36.94 -19.18
N GLN A 198 15.06 -36.06 -20.05
CA GLN A 198 15.22 -36.24 -21.48
C GLN A 198 16.24 -35.22 -21.96
N VAL A 199 17.47 -35.69 -22.18
CA VAL A 199 18.48 -34.94 -22.93
C VAL A 199 18.13 -35.06 -24.41
N ALA A 200 17.42 -34.07 -24.96
CA ALA A 200 17.34 -33.91 -26.40
C ALA A 200 18.72 -33.44 -26.90
N LYS A 201 19.51 -34.40 -27.43
CA LYS A 201 20.78 -34.24 -28.19
C LYS A 201 21.53 -32.90 -28.05
N ARG A 202 22.70 -32.94 -27.39
CA ARG A 202 23.77 -31.96 -27.60
C ARG A 202 24.27 -32.05 -29.06
N PRO A 203 24.39 -30.96 -29.84
CA PRO A 203 25.29 -30.96 -30.99
C PRO A 203 26.74 -31.00 -30.47
N HIS A 204 27.51 -31.98 -30.95
CA HIS A 204 28.96 -32.05 -30.79
C HIS A 204 29.60 -30.77 -31.37
N LEU A 205 30.50 -30.15 -30.62
CA LEU A 205 31.54 -29.29 -31.18
C LEU A 205 32.87 -30.00 -30.89
N ASP A 206 33.38 -30.73 -31.87
CA ASP A 206 34.73 -31.28 -31.82
C ASP A 206 35.70 -30.16 -32.20
N VAL A 207 36.47 -29.67 -31.23
CA VAL A 207 37.61 -28.78 -31.48
C VAL A 207 38.84 -29.67 -31.61
N THR A 208 39.32 -29.85 -32.83
CA THR A 208 40.63 -30.46 -33.10
C THR A 208 41.70 -29.44 -32.71
N ILE A 209 42.44 -29.72 -31.64
CA ILE A 209 43.67 -29.01 -31.35
C ILE A 209 44.73 -29.59 -32.28
N ASN A 210 45.21 -28.78 -33.24
CA ASN A 210 46.40 -29.14 -34.00
C ASN A 210 47.60 -29.06 -33.06
N GLU A 211 48.22 -30.20 -32.78
CA GLU A 211 49.61 -30.23 -32.32
C GLU A 211 50.51 -30.01 -33.53
N GLY A 212 51.08 -28.80 -33.60
CA GLY A 212 52.07 -28.37 -34.57
C GLY A 212 52.65 -27.03 -34.17
#